data_AF-A0A9P7C0Z2-F1
#
_entry.id   AF-A0A9P7C0Z2-F1
#
_cell.length_a   1.000
_cell.length_b   1.000
_cell.length_c   1.000
_cell.angle_alpha   90.00
_cell.angle_beta   90.00
_cell.angle_gamma   90.00
#
_symmetry.space_group_name_H-M   'P 1'
#
loop_
_entity.id
_entity.type
_entity.pdbx_description
1 polymer ?
#
loop_
_entity_poly.entity_id
_entity_poly.type
_entity_poly.pdbx_seq_one_letter_code
_entity_poly.pdbx_strand_id
1 'polypeptide(L)'
;MEVDDETYPLDSVTNYDQYIDLKPPEKQVIKKEKIESAGGVLVEAHSTGKGRRAYRKYSDEDKEYFFELVYEKGLKVAEAARKLGMPTRTAQGCC
;
A
#
# COMPACT_ATOMS: atom_id res chain seq x y z
N MET A 1 -29.30 34.26 5.47
CA MET A 1 -28.11 33.93 4.65
C MET A 1 -28.53 34.23 3.23
N GLU A 2 -28.17 35.41 2.74
CA GLU A 2 -28.43 35.79 1.35
C GLU A 2 -27.33 35.13 0.53
N VAL A 3 -27.71 34.21 -0.36
CA VAL A 3 -26.79 33.56 -1.28
C VAL A 3 -26.67 34.50 -2.47
N ASP A 4 -25.47 34.99 -2.72
CA ASP A 4 -25.17 35.86 -3.85
C ASP A 4 -25.16 35.03 -5.14
N ASP A 5 -26.22 35.21 -5.94
CA ASP A 5 -26.43 34.50 -7.22
C ASP A 5 -25.36 34.87 -8.28
N GLU A 6 -24.59 35.96 -8.07
CA GLU A 6 -23.47 36.34 -8.95
C GLU A 6 -22.27 35.40 -8.81
N THR A 7 -22.07 34.81 -7.63
CA THR A 7 -20.94 33.93 -7.36
C THR A 7 -21.17 32.50 -7.91
N TYR A 8 -22.43 32.10 -8.08
CA TYR A 8 -22.81 30.76 -8.58
C TYR A 8 -23.96 30.85 -9.59
N PRO A 9 -23.68 31.26 -10.84
CA PRO A 9 -24.71 31.33 -11.88
C PRO A 9 -25.32 29.94 -12.12
N LEU A 10 -26.61 29.80 -11.82
CA LEU A 10 -27.40 28.58 -12.06
C LEU A 10 -27.76 28.37 -13.55
N ASP A 11 -27.27 29.23 -14.44
CA ASP A 11 -27.55 29.17 -15.88
C ASP A 11 -26.82 28.01 -16.57
N SER A 12 -25.75 27.49 -15.97
CA SER A 12 -24.99 26.34 -16.50
C SER A 12 -25.38 25.02 -15.84
N VAL A 13 -26.67 24.73 -15.71
CA VAL A 13 -27.13 23.40 -15.28
C VAL A 13 -27.14 22.47 -16.48
N THR A 14 -26.21 21.51 -16.50
CA THR A 14 -26.23 20.43 -17.49
C THR A 14 -27.42 19.52 -17.25
N ASN A 15 -28.18 19.21 -18.31
CA ASN A 15 -29.26 18.23 -18.24
C ASN A 15 -28.70 16.83 -17.94
N TYR A 16 -29.55 15.95 -17.38
CA TYR A 16 -29.16 14.58 -17.05
C TYR A 16 -28.59 13.83 -18.26
N ASP A 17 -29.21 13.98 -19.43
CA ASP A 17 -28.75 13.33 -20.67
C ASP A 17 -27.35 13.83 -21.10
N GLN A 18 -27.11 15.13 -21.01
CA GLN A 18 -25.81 15.74 -21.33
C GLN A 18 -24.71 15.29 -20.34
N TYR A 19 -25.07 15.09 -19.08
CA TYR A 19 -24.14 14.59 -18.07
C TYR A 19 -23.69 13.14 -18.35
N ILE A 20 -24.57 12.30 -18.90
CA ILE A 20 -24.23 10.92 -19.27
C ILE A 20 -23.17 10.91 -20.38
N ASP A 21 -23.31 11.77 -21.38
CA ASP A 21 -22.35 11.88 -22.49
C ASP A 21 -20.99 12.44 -22.04
N LEU A 22 -20.99 13.34 -21.05
CA LEU A 22 -19.79 13.91 -20.46
C LEU A 22 -19.12 12.98 -19.44
N LYS A 23 -19.75 11.84 -19.08
CA LYS A 23 -19.21 10.93 -18.08
C LYS A 23 -17.93 10.27 -18.62
N PRO A 24 -16.76 10.50 -17.99
CA PRO A 24 -15.53 9.83 -18.40
C PRO A 24 -15.70 8.31 -18.28
N PRO A 25 -15.10 7.52 -19.17
CA PRO A 25 -15.20 6.07 -19.12
C PRO A 25 -14.67 5.55 -17.77
N GLU A 26 -15.48 4.75 -17.08
CA GLU A 26 -15.09 4.14 -15.82
C GLU A 26 -13.85 3.28 -16.03
N LYS A 27 -12.81 3.53 -15.22
CA LYS A 27 -11.57 2.77 -15.27
C LYS A 27 -11.88 1.29 -15.04
N GLN A 28 -11.50 0.47 -16.01
CA GLN A 28 -11.71 -0.97 -15.99
C GLN A 28 -11.12 -1.56 -14.70
N VAL A 29 -12.01 -2.05 -13.81
CA VAL A 29 -11.61 -2.82 -12.64
C VAL A 29 -11.16 -4.17 -13.14
N ILE A 30 -9.84 -4.32 -13.34
CA ILE A 30 -9.21 -5.59 -13.67
C ILE A 30 -9.55 -6.58 -12.55
N LYS A 31 -10.52 -7.46 -12.80
CA LYS A 31 -10.80 -8.63 -11.97
C LYS A 31 -9.60 -9.56 -12.09
N LYS A 32 -8.70 -9.50 -11.12
CA LYS A 32 -7.58 -10.45 -11.03
C LYS A 32 -8.14 -11.74 -10.45
N GLU A 33 -8.36 -12.71 -11.33
CA GLU A 33 -8.59 -14.09 -10.97
C GLU A 33 -7.44 -14.60 -10.10
N LYS A 34 -7.83 -15.39 -9.10
CA LYS A 34 -7.02 -15.83 -7.99
C LYS A 34 -6.17 -17.01 -8.46
N ILE A 35 -4.91 -16.76 -8.84
CA ILE A 35 -3.95 -17.84 -9.10
C ILE A 35 -3.23 -18.15 -7.79
N GLU A 36 -3.63 -19.27 -7.21
CA GLU A 36 -2.88 -20.06 -6.25
C GLU A 36 -1.60 -20.58 -6.92
N SER A 37 -0.43 -20.17 -6.42
CA SER A 37 0.81 -20.86 -6.75
C SER A 37 1.82 -20.68 -5.64
N ALA A 38 2.39 -21.81 -5.27
CA ALA A 38 3.30 -22.06 -4.17
C ALA A 38 4.68 -21.46 -4.39
N GLY A 39 5.38 -21.23 -3.27
CA GLY A 39 6.81 -21.46 -3.09
C GLY A 39 7.81 -20.74 -4.00
N GLY A 40 8.67 -19.92 -3.40
CA GLY A 40 9.97 -19.61 -4.00
C GLY A 40 10.49 -18.22 -3.65
N VAL A 41 11.57 -18.22 -2.88
CA VAL A 41 12.41 -17.08 -2.51
C VAL A 41 12.82 -16.27 -3.75
N LEU A 42 12.71 -14.94 -3.68
CA LEU A 42 13.58 -14.05 -4.46
C LEU A 42 13.69 -12.69 -3.79
N VAL A 43 14.88 -12.44 -3.23
CA VAL A 43 15.38 -11.12 -2.92
C VAL A 43 15.83 -10.51 -4.24
N GLU A 44 15.09 -9.54 -4.76
CA GLU A 44 15.69 -8.41 -5.48
C GLU A 44 14.82 -7.17 -5.25
N ALA A 45 15.50 -6.10 -4.84
CA ALA A 45 14.97 -4.76 -4.87
C ALA A 45 14.69 -4.35 -6.33
N HIS A 46 13.91 -3.28 -6.49
CA HIS A 46 13.40 -2.69 -7.73
C HIS A 46 12.07 -3.28 -8.24
N SER A 47 10.97 -2.76 -7.69
CA SER A 47 9.69 -2.74 -8.42
C SER A 47 9.23 -1.30 -8.65
N THR A 48 9.68 -0.73 -9.78
CA THR A 48 8.93 0.28 -10.51
C THR A 48 7.73 -0.40 -11.16
N GLY A 49 6.68 -0.63 -10.40
CA GLY A 49 5.47 -1.25 -10.92
C GLY A 49 4.39 -1.30 -9.85
N LYS A 50 3.25 -0.66 -10.13
CA LYS A 50 2.03 -0.72 -9.32
C LYS A 50 1.38 -2.12 -9.39
N GLY A 51 2.12 -3.15 -9.00
CA GLY A 51 1.59 -4.46 -8.65
C GLY A 51 1.26 -4.49 -7.16
N ARG A 52 0.19 -5.19 -6.75
CA ARG A 52 -0.10 -5.42 -5.34
C ARG A 52 1.12 -6.13 -4.73
N ARG A 53 1.86 -5.44 -3.87
CA ARG A 53 3.04 -6.02 -3.22
C ARG A 53 2.56 -7.22 -2.40
N ALA A 54 3.11 -8.40 -2.69
CA ALA A 54 2.89 -9.56 -1.84
C ALA A 54 3.32 -9.20 -0.41
N TYR A 55 2.49 -9.52 0.58
CA TYR A 55 2.86 -9.31 1.97
C TYR A 55 4.06 -10.20 2.29
N ARG A 56 5.17 -9.56 2.70
CA ARG A 56 6.34 -10.29 3.18
C ARG A 56 6.00 -10.93 4.52
N LYS A 57 6.10 -12.26 4.58
CA LYS A 57 6.01 -13.03 5.82
C LYS A 57 7.43 -13.25 6.36
N TYR A 58 7.58 -13.17 7.67
CA TYR A 58 8.82 -13.50 8.37
C TYR A 58 8.63 -14.86 9.03
N SER A 59 9.59 -15.76 8.88
CA SER A 59 9.59 -17.04 9.60
C SER A 59 9.82 -16.80 11.09
N ASP A 60 9.61 -17.81 11.92
CA ASP A 60 9.92 -17.69 13.35
C ASP A 60 11.43 -17.60 13.58
N GLU A 61 12.24 -18.25 12.73
CA GLU A 61 13.71 -18.12 12.71
C GLU A 61 14.16 -16.67 12.48
N ASP A 62 13.53 -15.94 11.55
CA ASP A 62 13.84 -14.52 11.30
C ASP A 62 13.57 -13.65 12.55
N LYS A 63 12.52 -14.00 13.32
CA LYS A 63 12.15 -13.28 14.54
C LYS A 63 13.09 -13.61 15.68
N GLU A 64 13.46 -14.88 15.84
CA GLU A 64 14.45 -15.30 16.85
C GLU A 64 15.79 -14.59 16.61
N TYR A 65 16.26 -14.55 15.36
CA TYR A 65 17.46 -13.81 15.00
C TYR A 65 17.31 -12.30 15.28
N PHE A 66 16.13 -11.72 15.03
CA PHE A 66 15.85 -10.33 15.39
C PHE A 66 15.99 -10.08 16.90
N PHE A 67 15.44 -10.97 17.73
CA PHE A 67 15.52 -10.86 19.18
C PHE A 67 16.94 -11.08 19.71
N GLU A 68 17.70 -12.00 19.14
CA GLU A 68 19.12 -12.18 19.44
C GLU A 68 19.91 -10.87 19.20
N LEU A 69 19.68 -10.22 18.05
CA LEU A 69 20.31 -8.94 17.71
C LEU A 69 19.98 -7.82 18.72
N VAL A 70 18.75 -7.77 19.23
CA VAL A 70 18.29 -6.72 20.14
C VAL A 70 18.74 -6.99 21.58
N TYR A 71 18.51 -8.20 22.09
CA TYR A 71 18.74 -8.53 23.49
C TYR A 71 20.18 -8.98 23.77
N GLU A 72 20.76 -9.83 22.93
CA GLU A 72 22.12 -10.33 23.17
C GLU A 72 23.17 -9.32 22.70
N LYS A 73 22.97 -8.74 21.51
CA LYS A 73 23.92 -7.77 20.92
C LYS A 73 23.61 -6.32 21.29
N GLY A 74 22.51 -6.05 21.99
CA GLY A 74 22.15 -4.71 22.46
C GLY A 74 21.87 -3.71 21.33
N LEU A 75 21.58 -4.17 20.10
CA LEU A 75 21.32 -3.28 18.98
C LEU A 75 19.96 -2.60 19.16
N LYS A 76 19.86 -1.37 18.65
CA LYS A 76 18.56 -0.70 18.59
C LYS A 76 17.63 -1.48 17.65
N VAL A 77 16.35 -1.54 18.01
CA VAL A 77 15.28 -2.17 17.19
C VAL A 77 15.37 -1.78 15.72
N ALA A 78 15.63 -0.50 15.43
CA ALA A 78 15.79 0.00 14.07
C ALA A 78 17.04 -0.53 13.34
N GLU A 79 18.16 -0.73 14.05
CA GLU A 79 19.39 -1.26 13.47
C GLU A 79 19.29 -2.77 13.21
N ALA A 80 18.71 -3.50 14.16
CA ALA A 80 18.40 -4.93 13.97
C ALA A 80 17.46 -5.12 12.77
N ALA A 81 16.45 -4.26 12.64
CA ALA A 81 15.52 -4.29 11.52
C ALA A 81 16.21 -4.06 10.17
N ARG A 82 17.17 -3.12 10.11
CA ARG A 82 17.95 -2.88 8.89
C ARG A 82 18.82 -4.07 8.49
N LYS A 83 19.38 -4.81 9.45
CA LYS A 83 20.15 -6.03 9.17
C LYS A 83 19.31 -7.14 8.54
N LEU A 84 18.06 -7.28 8.98
CA LEU A 84 17.10 -8.26 8.45
C LEU A 84 16.33 -7.77 7.21
N GLY A 85 16.55 -6.52 6.79
CA GLY A 85 15.80 -5.91 5.68
C GLY A 85 14.31 -5.71 5.99
N MET A 86 13.93 -5.69 7.26
CA MET A 86 12.55 -5.48 7.71
C MET A 86 12.25 -4.00 7.94
N PRO A 87 11.04 -3.52 7.59
CA PRO A 87 10.64 -2.15 7.91
C PRO A 87 10.64 -1.92 9.42
N THR A 88 11.10 -0.75 9.86
CA THR A 88 11.11 -0.37 11.28
C THR A 88 9.72 -0.43 11.91
N ARG A 89 8.67 -0.07 11.17
CA ARG A 89 7.27 -0.19 11.62
C ARG A 89 6.86 -1.63 11.90
N THR A 90 7.36 -2.59 11.13
CA THR A 90 7.12 -4.02 11.37
C THR A 90 7.89 -4.49 12.59
N ALA A 91 9.14 -4.05 12.75
CA ALA A 91 9.97 -4.36 13.91
C ALA A 91 9.36 -3.88 15.23
N GLN A 92 8.80 -2.66 15.23
CA GLN A 92 8.11 -2.11 16.40
C GLN A 92 6.83 -2.87 16.78
N GLY A 93 6.20 -3.58 15.85
CA GLY A 93 5.04 -4.42 16.15
C GLY A 93 5.40 -5.83 16.61
N CYS A 94 6.68 -6.22 16.53
CA CYS A 94 7.19 -7.50 17.02
C CYS A 94 7.69 -7.45 18.46
N CYS A 95 8.03 -6.27 18.98
CA CYS A 95 8.30 -6.03 20.41
C CYS A 95 7.02 -5.63 21.12
#